data_AF-A0A086P5U4-F1
#
_entry.id   AF-A0A086P5U4-F1
#
_cell.length_a   1.000
_cell.length_b   1.000
_cell.length_c   1.000
_cell.angle_alpha   90.00
_cell.angle_beta   90.00
_cell.angle_gamma   90.00
#
_symmetry.space_group_name_H-M   'P 1'
#
loop_
_entity.id
_entity.type
_entity.pdbx_description
1 polymer ?
#
loop_
_entity_poly.entity_id
_entity_poly.type
_entity_poly.pdbx_seq_one_letter_code
_entity_poly.pdbx_strand_id
1 'polypeptide(L)' 'MSGDMDAPYFFRRAREEAAKANNALARHAPAQEVAAHQELALRYKVRALAAASSPDQVLHDAMENFEMPGDAGTEKRTH' A
#
# COMPACT_ATOMS: atom_id res chain seq x y z
N MET A 1 5.45 -6.93 23.92
CA MET A 1 4.30 -6.22 23.33
C MET A 1 4.66 -5.86 21.89
N SER A 2 4.66 -6.84 20.98
CA SER A 2 4.62 -6.54 19.53
C SER A 2 3.18 -6.16 19.26
N GLY A 3 2.84 -4.90 19.52
CA GLY A 3 1.54 -4.37 19.17
C GLY A 3 1.51 -4.27 17.66
N ASP A 4 1.22 -5.37 16.97
CA ASP A 4 0.79 -5.34 15.58
C ASP A 4 -0.41 -4.40 15.55
N MET A 5 -0.13 -3.17 15.16
CA MET A 5 -1.18 -2.19 14.99
C MET A 5 -1.81 -2.53 13.66
N ASP A 6 -3.03 -3.02 13.70
CA ASP A 6 -3.71 -3.52 12.50
C ASP A 6 -3.95 -2.41 11.47
N ALA A 7 -4.19 -2.79 10.22
CA ALA A 7 -4.50 -1.87 9.13
C ALA A 7 -5.53 -0.78 9.48
N PRO A 8 -6.63 -1.05 10.24
CA PRO A 8 -7.57 -0.01 10.66
C PRO A 8 -6.93 1.10 11.51
N TYR A 9 -6.00 0.76 12.40
CA TYR A 9 -5.27 1.75 13.20
C TYR A 9 -4.45 2.68 12.28
N PHE A 10 -3.70 2.10 11.34
CA PHE A 10 -2.87 2.88 10.44
C PHE A 10 -3.70 3.74 9.48
N PHE A 11 -4.83 3.25 8.98
CA PHE A 11 -5.74 4.09 8.19
C PHE A 11 -6.32 5.25 9.00
N ARG A 12 -6.69 5.03 10.27
CA ARG A 12 -7.14 6.12 11.16
C ARG A 12 -6.06 7.18 11.33
N ARG A 13 -4.82 6.77 11.63
CA ARG A 13 -3.68 7.70 11.77
C ARG A 13 -3.38 8.46 10.47
N ALA A 14 -3.48 7.80 9.32
CA ALA A 14 -3.32 8.45 8.02
C ALA A 14 -4.36 9.57 7.80
N ARG A 15 -5.61 9.34 8.19
CA ARG A 15 -6.68 10.36 8.10
C ARG A 15 -6.44 11.52 9.07
N GLU A 16 -6.02 11.23 10.30
CA GLU A 16 -5.68 12.26 11.28
C GLU A 16 -4.55 13.18 10.79
N GLU A 17 -3.47 12.61 10.24
CA GLU A 17 -2.36 13.40 9.70
C GLU A 17 -2.74 14.18 8.44
N ALA A 18 -3.58 13.62 7.57
CA ALA A 18 -4.13 14.36 6.43
C ALA A 18 -5.00 15.55 6.88
N ALA A 19 -5.80 15.38 7.94
CA ALA A 19 -6.58 16.47 8.51
C ALA A 19 -5.67 17.57 9.10
N LYS A 20 -4.56 17.20 9.74
CA LYS A 20 -3.56 18.18 10.22
C LYS A 20 -2.90 18.94 9.06
N ALA A 21 -2.55 18.26 7.97
CA ALA A 21 -2.04 18.92 6.76
C ALA A 21 -3.05 19.95 6.21
N ASN A 22 -4.34 19.59 6.15
CA ASN A 22 -5.39 20.50 5.70
C ASN A 22 -5.57 21.69 6.64
N ASN A 23 -5.53 21.46 7.96
CA ASN A 23 -5.59 22.55 8.95
C ASN A 23 -4.36 23.47 8.86
N ALA A 24 -3.17 22.92 8.65
CA ALA A 24 -1.94 23.66 8.42
C ALA A 24 -2.03 24.52 7.15
N LEU A 25 -2.59 23.98 6.06
CA LEU A 25 -2.87 24.73 4.84
C LEU A 25 -3.88 25.87 5.09
N ALA A 26 -4.99 25.59 5.79
CA ALA A 26 -6.05 26.57 6.05
C ALA A 26 -5.57 27.76 6.90
N ARG A 27 -4.59 27.53 7.78
CA ARG A 27 -3.97 28.60 8.60
C ARG A 27 -2.72 29.22 7.97
N HIS A 28 -2.43 28.91 6.70
CA HIS A 28 -1.22 29.38 5.99
C HIS A 28 0.09 29.06 6.73
N ALA A 29 0.19 27.86 7.30
CA ALA A 29 1.41 27.39 7.95
C ALA A 29 2.58 27.25 6.95
N PRO A 30 3.84 27.21 7.45
CA PRO A 30 5.01 26.98 6.60
C PRO A 30 4.90 25.70 5.78
N ALA A 31 5.44 25.72 4.55
CA ALA A 31 5.39 24.59 3.63
C ALA A 31 6.01 23.31 4.22
N GLN A 32 7.06 23.45 5.03
CA GLN A 32 7.72 22.32 5.71
C GLN A 32 6.78 21.60 6.66
N GLU A 33 5.88 22.32 7.35
CA GLU A 33 4.93 21.72 8.28
C GLU A 33 3.86 20.93 7.53
N VAL A 34 3.32 21.51 6.44
CA VAL A 34 2.36 20.83 5.57
C VAL A 34 2.96 19.56 4.99
N ALA A 35 4.19 19.66 4.47
CA ALA A 35 4.92 18.53 3.90
C ALA A 35 5.15 17.41 4.93
N ALA A 36 5.50 17.75 6.18
CA ALA A 36 5.70 16.78 7.24
C ALA A 36 4.41 15.99 7.57
N HIS A 37 3.26 16.66 7.64
CA HIS A 37 1.98 15.99 7.87
C HIS A 37 1.57 15.11 6.68
N GLN A 38 1.80 15.56 5.44
CA GLN A 38 1.54 14.76 4.24
C GLN A 38 2.41 13.51 4.19
N GLU A 39 3.70 13.64 4.51
CA GLU A 39 4.63 12.52 4.56
C GLU A 39 4.22 11.49 5.61
N LEU A 40 3.86 11.93 6.82
CA LEU A 40 3.36 11.04 7.87
C LEU A 40 2.07 10.33 7.46
N ALA A 41 1.13 11.04 6.83
CA ALA A 41 -0.09 10.44 6.31
C ALA A 41 0.21 9.35 5.28
N LEU A 42 1.14 9.59 4.35
CA LEU A 42 1.56 8.61 3.36
C LEU A 42 2.20 7.37 4.01
N ARG A 43 3.14 7.56 4.95
CA ARG A 43 3.81 6.47 5.66
C ARG A 43 2.80 5.57 6.39
N TYR A 44 1.78 6.15 7.01
CA TYR A 44 0.72 5.37 7.65
C TYR A 44 -0.13 4.59 6.63
N LYS A 45 -0.47 5.17 5.47
CA LYS A 45 -1.17 4.42 4.40
C LYS A 45 -0.36 3.22 3.91
N VAL A 46 0.94 3.39 3.68
CA VAL A 46 1.81 2.29 3.24
C VAL A 46 1.84 1.17 4.28
N ARG A 47 1.99 1.51 5.56
CA ARG A 47 1.92 0.50 6.64
C ARG A 47 0.55 -0.17 6.75
N ALA A 48 -0.53 0.58 6.56
CA ALA A 48 -1.88 0.02 6.55
C ALA A 48 -2.06 -1.01 5.43
N LEU A 49 -1.58 -0.69 4.23
CA LEU A 49 -1.60 -1.61 3.08
C LEU A 49 -0.74 -2.84 3.35
N ALA A 50 0.49 -2.66 3.85
CA ALA A 50 1.36 -3.77 4.19
C ALA A 50 0.78 -4.67 5.31
N ALA A 51 0.02 -4.11 6.24
CA ALA A 51 -0.65 -4.86 7.30
C ALA A 51 -1.96 -5.53 6.85
N ALA A 52 -2.64 -4.97 5.84
CA ALA A 52 -3.87 -5.53 5.27
C ALA A 52 -3.58 -6.64 4.26
N SER A 53 -2.44 -6.55 3.58
CA SER A 53 -1.95 -7.55 2.64
C SER A 53 -1.28 -8.66 3.43
N SER A 54 -1.86 -9.87 3.47
CA SER A 54 -1.06 -11.03 3.87
C SER A 54 0.02 -11.24 2.80
N PRO A 55 1.27 -11.57 3.20
CA PRO A 55 2.32 -11.90 2.23
C PRO A 55 1.88 -12.99 1.25
N ASP A 56 1.07 -13.93 1.73
CA ASP A 56 0.51 -15.02 0.95
C ASP A 56 -0.49 -14.55 -0.11
N GLN A 57 -1.26 -13.50 0.15
CA GLN A 57 -2.25 -12.99 -0.81
C GLN A 57 -1.58 -12.18 -1.91
N VAL A 58 -0.51 -11.44 -1.60
CA VAL A 58 0.33 -10.80 -2.63
C VAL A 58 1.08 -11.84 -3.46
N LEU A 59 1.59 -12.91 -2.83
CA LEU A 59 2.21 -14.03 -3.53
C LEU A 59 1.20 -14.77 -4.42
N HIS A 60 0.00 -15.03 -3.90
CA HIS A 60 -1.09 -15.68 -4.63
C HIS A 60 -1.55 -14.84 -5.82
N ASP A 61 -1.80 -13.55 -5.63
CA ASP A 61 -2.15 -12.62 -6.71
C ASP A 61 -1.00 -12.50 -7.73
N ALA A 62 0.25 -12.47 -7.28
CA ALA A 62 1.41 -12.46 -8.17
C ALA A 62 1.54 -13.77 -8.97
N MET A 63 1.19 -14.92 -8.37
CA MET A 63 1.17 -16.23 -9.04
C MET A 63 -0.01 -16.37 -10.01
N GLU A 64 -1.20 -15.87 -9.67
CA GLU A 64 -2.37 -15.89 -10.55
C GLU A 64 -2.20 -14.97 -11.77
N ASN A 65 -1.53 -13.84 -11.59
CA ASN A 65 -1.28 -12.88 -12.68
C ASN A 65 0.03 -13.14 -13.44
N PHE A 66 0.83 -14.13 -13.01
CA PHE A 66 1.95 -14.62 -13.81
C PHE A 66 1.40 -15.55 -14.88
N GLU A 67 1.03 -14.99 -16.04
CA GLU A 67 0.90 -15.81 -17.25
C GLU A 67 2.26 -16.45 -17.52
N MET A 68 2.39 -17.72 -17.18
CA MET A 68 3.49 -18.54 -17.68
C MET A 68 3.45 -18.43 -19.21
N PRO A 69 4.50 -17.95 -19.88
CA PRO A 69 4.55 -18.02 -21.33
C PRO A 69 4.38 -19.49 -21.69
N GLY A 70 3.23 -19.79 -22.29
CA GLY A 70 2.83 -21.16 -22.56
C GLY A 70 3.97 -21.88 -23.25
N ASP A 71 4.36 -23.02 -22.69
CA ASP A 71 5.17 -24.00 -23.37
C ASP A 71 4.51 -24.22 -24.73
N ALA A 72 5.18 -23.76 -25.80
CA ALA A 72 4.68 -23.85 -27.15
C ALA A 72 4.51 -25.34 -27.47
N GLY A 73 3.27 -25.78 -27.35
CA GLY A 73 2.85 -27.15 -27.48
C GLY A 73 3.43 -27.79 -28.73
N THR A 74 3.95 -28.98 -28.51
CA THR A 74 4.43 -29.97 -29.45
C THR A 74 3.44 -30.18 -30.61
N GLU A 75 3.78 -29.78 -31.84
CA GLU A 75 3.15 -30.35 -33.03
C GLU A 75 3.95 -31.57 -33.51
N LYS A 76 3.62 -32.74 -32.96
CA LYS A 76 3.74 -33.98 -33.73
C LYS A 76 2.59 -34.00 -34.73
N ARG A 77 2.89 -33.86 -36.03
CA ARG A 77 2.03 -34.39 -37.10
C ARG A 77 2.85 -35.26 -38.03
N THR A 78 2.62 -36.55 -37.90
CA THR A 78 2.88 -37.60 -38.89
C THR A 78 2.09 -37.31 -40.17
N HIS A 79 2.78 -37.31 -41.32
CA HIS A 79 2.49 -38.17 -42.46
C HIS A 79 3.62 -38.12 -43.48
#